data_AF-A0A9E2MFD7-F1
#
_entry.id   AF-A0A9E2MFD7-F1
#
_cell.length_a   1.000
_cell.length_b   1.000
_cell.length_c   1.000
_cell.angle_alpha   90.00
_cell.angle_beta   90.00
_cell.angle_gamma   90.00
#
_symmetry.space_group_name_H-M   'P 1'
#
loop_
_entity.id
_entity.type
_entity.pdbx_description
1 polymer ?
#
loop_
_entity_poly.entity_id
_entity_poly.type
_entity_poly.pdbx_seq_one_letter_code
_entity_poly.pdbx_strand_id
1 'polypeptide(L)'
;CVDEERYADFMVRYYLLAFASQKADAVYWHQLIAPGYGLVDNRTGIQKRTAFEAFKTMQKYLKNMVFISFKQDKDSYTLRAGNASRTTEVVWSLGLQSITYNTPQNYIDRDGESHLSQTVEIGPSPIYFIKEK
;
A
#
# COMPACT_ATOMS: atom_id res chain seq x y z
N CYS A 1 10.66 -10.13 16.87
CA CYS A 1 10.22 -10.29 15.46
C CYS A 1 8.86 -9.63 15.31
N VAL A 2 8.62 -8.94 14.20
CA VAL A 2 7.27 -8.43 13.86
C VAL A 2 6.45 -9.56 13.26
N ASP A 3 5.14 -9.57 13.49
CA ASP A 3 4.22 -10.52 12.85
C ASP A 3 4.05 -10.24 11.35
N GLU A 4 3.43 -11.18 10.62
CA GLU A 4 3.32 -11.10 9.15
C GLU A 4 2.51 -9.90 8.67
N GLU A 5 1.47 -9.52 9.43
CA GLU A 5 0.60 -8.38 9.12
C GLU A 5 1.36 -7.07 9.23
N ARG A 6 2.06 -6.86 10.34
CA ARG A 6 2.90 -5.67 10.53
C ARG A 6 4.03 -5.61 9.52
N TYR A 7 4.61 -6.75 9.17
CA TYR A 7 5.63 -6.83 8.12
C TYR A 7 5.09 -6.34 6.77
N ALA A 8 3.91 -6.78 6.37
CA ALA A 8 3.27 -6.32 5.13
C ALA A 8 3.01 -4.80 5.14
N ASP A 9 2.51 -4.25 6.26
CA ASP A 9 2.31 -2.81 6.41
C ASP A 9 3.62 -2.02 6.31
N PHE A 10 4.68 -2.49 6.98
CA PHE A 10 5.98 -1.81 6.95
C PHE A 10 6.60 -1.86 5.56
N MET A 11 6.51 -2.99 4.86
CA MET A 11 7.02 -3.12 3.50
C MET A 11 6.34 -2.13 2.56
N VAL A 12 5.00 -2.10 2.52
CA VAL A 12 4.29 -1.19 1.61
C VAL A 12 4.61 0.27 1.97
N ARG A 13 4.53 0.65 3.25
CA ARG A 13 4.84 2.04 3.67
C ARG A 13 6.27 2.44 3.34
N TYR A 14 7.24 1.54 3.48
CA TYR A 14 8.62 1.81 3.08
C TYR A 14 8.72 2.16 1.59
N TYR A 15 8.09 1.36 0.72
CA TYR A 15 8.05 1.65 -0.72
C TYR A 15 7.36 2.97 -1.03
N LEU A 16 6.22 3.25 -0.38
CA LEU A 16 5.48 4.50 -0.58
C LEU A 16 6.33 5.73 -0.17
N LEU A 17 7.04 5.65 0.95
CA LEU A 17 7.92 6.73 1.42
C LEU A 17 9.15 6.88 0.52
N ALA A 18 9.78 5.78 0.11
CA ALA A 18 10.89 5.81 -0.84
C ALA A 18 10.45 6.41 -2.18
N PHE A 19 9.28 6.01 -2.69
CA PHE A 19 8.69 6.59 -3.89
C PHE A 19 8.39 8.08 -3.68
N ALA A 20 7.72 8.49 -2.59
CA ALA A 20 7.45 9.90 -2.30
C ALA A 20 8.71 10.76 -2.18
N SER A 21 9.83 10.18 -1.72
CA SER A 21 11.09 10.91 -1.55
C SER A 21 11.67 11.42 -2.88
N GLN A 22 11.40 10.70 -3.98
CA GLN A 22 12.02 10.95 -5.29
C GLN A 22 13.57 11.00 -5.22
N LYS A 23 14.18 10.31 -4.23
CA LYS A 23 15.64 10.26 -4.02
C LYS A 23 16.28 8.93 -4.41
N ALA A 24 15.47 7.89 -4.63
CA ALA A 24 15.92 6.58 -5.04
C ALA A 24 15.37 6.24 -6.42
N ASP A 25 16.24 5.81 -7.33
CA ASP A 25 15.83 5.39 -8.68
C ASP A 25 15.12 4.03 -8.67
N ALA A 26 15.50 3.16 -7.73
CA ALA A 26 14.93 1.83 -7.58
C ALA A 26 14.97 1.35 -6.13
N VAL A 27 13.98 0.53 -5.75
CA VAL A 27 13.94 -0.20 -4.48
C VAL A 27 13.75 -1.67 -4.80
N TYR A 28 14.62 -2.51 -4.22
CA TYR A 28 14.57 -3.97 -4.37
C TYR A 28 14.26 -4.60 -3.01
N TRP A 29 13.19 -5.39 -2.94
CA TRP A 29 12.82 -6.08 -1.70
C TRP A 29 13.51 -7.45 -1.61
N HIS A 30 14.27 -7.64 -0.53
CA HIS A 30 14.99 -8.88 -0.26
C HIS A 30 14.18 -9.73 0.74
N GLN A 31 13.79 -10.98 0.49
CA GLN A 31 13.85 -11.76 -0.76
C GLN A 31 12.44 -12.14 -1.21
N LEU A 32 12.27 -12.43 -2.50
CA LEU A 32 11.01 -12.96 -3.02
C LEU A 32 10.66 -14.31 -2.37
N ILE A 33 11.60 -15.27 -2.36
CA ILE A 33 11.42 -16.61 -1.78
C ILE A 33 12.49 -16.82 -0.72
N ALA A 34 12.09 -16.91 0.55
CA ALA A 34 12.99 -17.22 1.65
C ALA A 34 12.21 -17.74 2.88
N PRO A 35 12.71 -18.79 3.57
CA PRO A 35 12.08 -19.31 4.78
C PRO A 35 11.88 -18.25 5.86
N GLY A 36 10.62 -18.03 6.28
CA GLY A 36 10.28 -17.19 7.44
C GLY A 36 10.36 -15.67 7.27
N TYR A 37 11.00 -15.14 6.21
CA TYR A 37 11.09 -13.69 5.99
C TYR A 37 10.88 -13.23 4.54
N GLY A 38 10.88 -14.15 3.56
CA GLY A 38 10.57 -13.79 2.17
C GLY A 38 9.11 -13.38 1.97
N LEU A 39 8.73 -13.01 0.75
CA LEU A 39 7.31 -12.87 0.38
C LEU A 39 6.63 -14.24 0.20
N VAL A 40 7.42 -15.27 -0.11
CA VAL A 40 7.02 -16.65 -0.26
C VAL A 40 7.86 -17.53 0.67
N ASP A 41 7.20 -18.36 1.47
CA ASP A 41 7.83 -19.46 2.19
C ASP A 41 7.87 -20.70 1.30
N ASN A 42 9.00 -21.41 1.28
CA ASN A 42 9.21 -22.59 0.45
C ASN A 42 9.51 -23.88 1.25
N ARG A 43 9.42 -23.87 2.59
CA ARG A 43 9.77 -25.03 3.43
C ARG A 43 8.86 -26.24 3.24
N THR A 44 7.59 -26.02 2.94
CA THR A 44 6.56 -27.05 2.76
C THR A 44 5.86 -26.94 1.41
N GLY A 45 6.53 -26.34 0.42
CA GLY A 45 5.97 -25.94 -0.87
C GLY A 45 5.84 -24.42 -0.99
N ILE A 46 5.30 -23.92 -2.12
CA ILE A 46 5.17 -22.49 -2.39
C ILE A 46 3.98 -21.91 -1.63
N GLN A 47 4.25 -21.19 -0.55
CA GLN A 47 3.23 -20.52 0.26
C GLN A 47 3.44 -19.00 0.21
N LYS A 48 2.46 -18.29 -0.34
CA LYS A 48 2.46 -16.82 -0.35
C LYS A 48 2.11 -16.31 1.05
N ARG A 49 2.90 -15.37 1.56
CA ARG A 49 2.64 -14.69 2.84
C ARG A 49 1.81 -13.44 2.59
N THR A 50 1.26 -12.83 3.64
CA THR A 50 0.45 -11.59 3.53
C THR A 50 1.17 -10.51 2.70
N ALA A 51 2.46 -10.31 2.95
CA ALA A 51 3.27 -9.33 2.23
C ALA A 51 3.34 -9.57 0.71
N PHE A 52 3.13 -10.80 0.22
CA PHE A 52 3.08 -11.07 -1.21
C PHE A 52 1.88 -10.39 -1.87
N GLU A 53 0.68 -10.55 -1.31
CA GLU A 53 -0.53 -9.94 -1.87
C GLU A 53 -0.47 -8.41 -1.70
N ALA A 54 0.04 -7.92 -0.57
CA ALA A 54 0.30 -6.50 -0.36
C ALA A 54 1.25 -5.89 -1.42
N PHE A 55 2.36 -6.58 -1.73
CA PHE A 55 3.31 -6.14 -2.75
C PHE A 55 2.69 -6.13 -4.15
N LYS A 56 1.93 -7.19 -4.48
CA LYS A 56 1.23 -7.33 -5.76
C LYS A 56 0.19 -6.21 -5.95
N THR A 57 -0.57 -5.89 -4.92
CA THR A 57 -1.56 -4.80 -4.93
C THR A 57 -0.89 -3.44 -5.14
N MET A 58 0.15 -3.14 -4.36
CA MET A 58 0.94 -1.92 -4.53
C MET A 58 1.49 -1.79 -5.95
N GLN A 59 2.10 -2.84 -6.50
CA GLN A 59 2.58 -2.85 -7.88
C GLN A 59 1.46 -2.62 -8.90
N LYS A 60 0.32 -3.31 -8.77
CA LYS A 60 -0.81 -3.16 -9.70
C LYS A 60 -1.27 -1.71 -9.82
N TYR A 61 -1.35 -1.00 -8.70
CA TYR A 61 -1.90 0.35 -8.67
C TYR A 61 -0.86 1.46 -8.87
N LEU A 62 0.41 1.24 -8.53
CA LEU A 62 1.48 2.24 -8.66
C LEU A 62 2.45 2.02 -9.82
N LYS A 63 2.41 0.88 -10.51
CA LYS A 63 3.26 0.64 -11.69
C LYS A 63 3.04 1.72 -12.75
N ASN A 64 4.14 2.26 -13.27
CA ASN A 64 4.18 3.32 -14.28
C ASN A 64 3.46 4.62 -13.85
N MET A 65 3.34 4.86 -12.54
CA MET A 65 2.83 6.13 -12.02
C MET A 65 3.96 7.13 -11.83
N VAL A 66 3.66 8.39 -12.06
CA VAL A 66 4.51 9.53 -11.73
C VAL A 66 4.02 10.13 -10.41
N PHE A 67 4.96 10.50 -9.55
CA PHE A 67 4.65 11.18 -8.29
C PHE A 67 3.95 12.53 -8.54
N ILE A 68 2.90 12.81 -7.76
CA ILE A 68 2.17 14.09 -7.81
C ILE A 68 2.37 14.86 -6.51
N SER A 69 2.10 14.24 -5.37
CA SER A 69 2.20 14.91 -4.07
C SER A 69 2.29 13.92 -2.92
N PHE A 70 2.91 14.37 -1.83
CA PHE A 70 2.90 13.68 -0.55
C PHE A 70 2.50 14.66 0.56
N LYS A 71 1.56 14.26 1.41
CA LYS A 71 1.14 15.02 2.58
C LYS A 71 1.24 14.14 3.81
N GLN A 72 1.80 14.70 4.86
CA GLN A 72 1.71 14.17 6.22
C GLN A 72 0.95 15.16 7.08
N ASP A 73 -0.05 14.68 7.81
CA ASP A 73 -0.77 15.46 8.83
C ASP A 73 -0.87 14.62 10.10
N LYS A 74 -0.10 15.01 11.12
CA LYS A 74 0.11 14.21 12.34
C LYS A 74 0.54 12.78 11.99
N ASP A 75 -0.32 11.82 12.29
CA ASP A 75 -0.11 10.39 12.08
C ASP A 75 -0.68 9.89 10.76
N SER A 76 -1.33 10.74 9.96
CA SER A 76 -1.93 10.41 8.67
C SER A 76 -1.03 10.79 7.50
N TYR A 77 -1.00 9.95 6.49
CA TYR A 77 -0.16 10.11 5.30
C TYR A 77 -1.01 9.91 4.06
N THR A 78 -0.74 10.74 3.04
CA THR A 78 -1.41 10.67 1.75
C THR A 78 -0.37 10.82 0.65
N LEU A 79 -0.26 9.80 -0.19
CA LEU A 79 0.55 9.81 -1.40
C LEU A 79 -0.37 9.87 -2.60
N ARG A 80 -0.13 10.79 -3.53
CA ARG A 80 -0.80 10.82 -4.83
C ARG A 80 0.20 10.60 -5.94
N ALA A 81 -0.19 9.73 -6.87
CA ALA A 81 0.55 9.45 -8.08
C ALA A 81 -0.42 9.32 -9.24
N GLY A 82 0.06 9.51 -10.47
CA GLY A 82 -0.80 9.39 -11.64
C GLY A 82 -0.02 9.20 -12.92
N ASN A 83 -0.76 8.82 -13.96
CA ASN A 83 -0.27 8.67 -15.32
C ASN A 83 -1.32 9.22 -16.29
N ALA A 84 -1.22 8.87 -17.58
CA ALA A 84 -2.16 9.35 -18.60
C ALA A 84 -3.60 8.86 -18.37
N SER A 85 -3.80 7.67 -17.80
CA SER A 85 -5.14 7.05 -17.69
C SER A 85 -5.81 7.27 -16.34
N ARG A 86 -5.04 7.32 -15.24
CA ARG A 86 -5.62 7.36 -13.90
C ARG A 86 -4.75 8.08 -12.88
N THR A 87 -5.35 8.35 -11.73
CA THR A 87 -4.68 8.77 -10.51
C THR A 87 -4.94 7.75 -9.40
N THR A 88 -3.93 7.56 -8.56
CA THR A 88 -3.96 6.68 -7.39
C THR A 88 -3.59 7.51 -6.18
N GLU A 89 -4.50 7.57 -5.21
CA GLU A 89 -4.26 8.14 -3.90
C GLU A 89 -4.13 7.00 -2.89
N VAL A 90 -3.02 6.97 -2.16
CA VAL A 90 -2.73 5.96 -1.13
C VAL A 90 -2.75 6.65 0.22
N VAL A 91 -3.56 6.12 1.14
CA VAL A 91 -3.77 6.70 2.48
C VAL A 91 -3.46 5.67 3.55
N TRP A 92 -2.74 6.07 4.59
CA TRP A 92 -2.54 5.27 5.80
C TRP A 92 -2.37 6.18 7.02
N SER A 93 -2.47 5.60 8.21
CA SER A 93 -2.25 6.29 9.48
C SER A 93 -1.47 5.41 10.47
N LEU A 94 -0.71 5.98 11.41
CA LEU A 94 -0.07 5.17 12.47
C LEU A 94 -1.07 4.68 13.53
N GLY A 95 -2.16 5.41 13.74
CA GLY A 95 -3.28 5.01 14.59
C GLY A 95 -4.56 4.75 13.78
N LEU A 96 -5.53 4.07 14.38
CA LEU A 96 -6.85 3.92 13.76
C LEU A 96 -7.59 5.25 13.75
N GLN A 97 -8.09 5.64 12.59
CA GLN A 97 -8.92 6.83 12.39
C GLN A 97 -10.04 6.50 11.40
N SER A 98 -11.14 7.24 11.46
CA SER A 98 -12.25 7.08 10.51
C SER A 98 -12.44 8.37 9.72
N ILE A 99 -12.55 8.25 8.40
CA ILE A 99 -12.88 9.37 7.51
C ILE A 99 -14.29 9.13 6.96
N THR A 100 -15.20 10.05 7.24
CA THR A 100 -16.56 10.02 6.68
C THR A 100 -16.65 10.94 5.47
N TYR A 101 -17.12 10.37 4.36
CA TYR A 101 -17.35 11.09 3.11
C TYR A 101 -18.83 11.43 2.93
N ASN A 102 -19.13 12.40 2.06
CA ASN A 102 -20.51 12.76 1.72
C ASN A 102 -21.22 11.64 0.94
N THR A 103 -20.46 10.83 0.20
CA THR A 103 -20.95 9.69 -0.57
C THR A 103 -20.04 8.48 -0.35
N PRO A 104 -20.56 7.25 -0.50
CA PRO A 104 -19.73 6.05 -0.46
C PRO A 104 -18.55 6.12 -1.44
N GLN A 105 -17.36 5.74 -0.96
CA GLN A 105 -16.13 5.68 -1.74
C GLN A 105 -15.77 4.23 -2.05
N ASN A 106 -15.37 3.98 -3.29
CA ASN A 106 -14.69 2.75 -3.65
C ASN A 106 -13.21 2.87 -3.27
N TYR A 107 -12.69 1.90 -2.52
CA TYR A 107 -11.27 1.79 -2.23
C TYR A 107 -10.81 0.34 -2.27
N ILE A 108 -9.52 0.15 -2.47
CA ILE A 108 -8.86 -1.14 -2.39
C ILE A 108 -8.04 -1.17 -1.11
N ASP A 109 -8.10 -2.24 -0.33
CA ASP A 109 -7.22 -2.38 0.83
C ASP A 109 -5.79 -2.77 0.44
N ARG A 110 -4.93 -2.96 1.45
CA ARG A 110 -3.54 -3.35 1.25
C ARG A 110 -3.43 -4.65 0.45
N ASP A 111 -4.31 -5.61 0.70
CA ASP A 111 -4.19 -6.99 0.21
C ASP A 111 -4.89 -7.19 -1.13
N GLY A 112 -5.65 -6.20 -1.58
CA GLY A 112 -6.23 -6.13 -2.92
C GLY A 112 -7.74 -6.33 -2.98
N GLU A 113 -8.43 -6.37 -1.83
CA GLU A 113 -9.87 -6.49 -1.79
C GLU A 113 -10.55 -5.13 -2.00
N SER A 114 -11.65 -5.14 -2.75
CA SER A 114 -12.43 -3.94 -3.06
C SER A 114 -13.51 -3.73 -2.01
N HIS A 115 -13.64 -2.48 -1.57
CA HIS A 115 -14.60 -2.06 -0.55
C HIS A 115 -15.39 -0.84 -1.05
N LEU A 116 -16.65 -0.75 -0.64
CA LEU A 116 -17.51 0.41 -0.86
C LEU A 116 -18.07 0.87 0.49
N SER A 117 -17.61 2.01 0.99
CA SER A 117 -18.06 2.53 2.28
C SER A 117 -18.10 4.06 2.31
N GLN A 118 -19.06 4.61 3.06
CA GLN A 118 -19.13 6.04 3.34
C GLN A 118 -18.16 6.45 4.46
N THR A 119 -17.97 5.57 5.45
CA THR A 119 -17.00 5.75 6.52
C THR A 119 -15.86 4.78 6.30
N VAL A 120 -14.69 5.31 5.97
CA VAL A 120 -13.48 4.54 5.67
C VAL A 120 -12.59 4.55 6.89
N GLU A 121 -12.26 3.38 7.41
CA GLU A 121 -11.25 3.24 8.46
C GLU A 121 -9.86 3.26 7.82
N ILE A 122 -9.00 4.13 8.34
CA ILE A 122 -7.60 4.21 7.96
C ILE A 122 -6.74 3.85 9.18
N GLY A 123 -5.76 2.98 8.95
CA GLY A 123 -4.83 2.53 9.96
C GLY A 123 -3.45 2.29 9.36
N PRO A 124 -2.60 1.50 10.03
CA PRO A 124 -1.24 1.22 9.55
C PRO A 124 -1.18 0.57 8.17
N SER A 125 -2.24 -0.16 7.80
CA SER A 125 -2.41 -0.80 6.49
C SER A 125 -2.85 0.22 5.44
N PRO A 126 -2.05 0.45 4.38
CA PRO A 126 -2.40 1.41 3.35
C PRO A 126 -3.61 0.98 2.52
N ILE A 127 -4.47 1.95 2.19
CA ILE A 127 -5.60 1.79 1.27
C ILE A 127 -5.42 2.66 0.03
N TYR A 128 -6.06 2.27 -1.07
CA TYR A 128 -5.91 2.89 -2.39
C TYR A 128 -7.25 3.38 -2.91
N PHE A 129 -7.33 4.67 -3.25
CA PHE A 129 -8.41 5.25 -4.03
C PHE A 129 -7.95 5.41 -5.47
N ILE A 130 -8.69 4.81 -6.41
CA ILE A 130 -8.37 4.83 -7.84
C ILE A 130 -9.39 5.71 -8.55
N LYS A 131 -8.91 6.69 -9.32
CA LYS A 131 -9.76 7.57 -10.14
C LYS A 131 -9.23 7.57 -11.57
N GLU A 132 -10.04 7.05 -12.48
CA GLU A 132 -9.80 7.15 -13.93
C GLU A 132 -9.98 8.62 -14.36
N LYS A 133 -9.24 9.02 -15.40
CA LYS A 133 -9.30 10.37 -15.98
C LYS A 133 -10.33 10.48 -17.10
#